data_AF-A0A2S9FQL7-F1
#
_entry.id   AF-A0A2S9FQL7-F1
#
_cell.length_a   1.000
_cell.length_b   1.000
_cell.length_c   1.000
_cell.angle_alpha   90.00
_cell.angle_beta   90.00
_cell.angle_gamma   90.00
#
_symmetry.space_group_name_H-M   'P 1'
#
loop_
_entity.id
_entity.type
_entity.pdbx_description
1 polymer ?
#
loop_
_entity_poly.entity_id
_entity_poly.type
_entity_poly.pdbx_seq_one_letter_code
_entity_poly.pdbx_strand_id
1 'polypeptide(L)' 'MNREVVSLRGLADEQLDAARGARAGRAAHTVYGGREHALRQTVLALAEGNRLDDHESPGEATLVVLHGRVQLGTEA' A
#
# COMPACT_ATOMS: atom_id res chain seq x y z
N MET A 1 -13.48 14.28 -17.85
CA MET A 1 -12.86 13.67 -16.66
C MET A 1 -11.41 14.10 -16.63
N ASN A 2 -11.03 15.04 -15.77
CA ASN A 2 -9.62 15.44 -15.64
C ASN A 2 -8.97 14.39 -14.74
N ARG A 3 -8.24 13.43 -15.33
CA ARG A 3 -7.59 12.38 -14.55
C ARG A 3 -6.35 12.97 -13.91
N GLU A 4 -6.42 13.18 -12.61
CA GLU A 4 -5.29 13.67 -11.82
C GLU A 4 -4.10 12.71 -11.99
N VAL A 5 -2.94 13.25 -12.35
CA VAL A 5 -1.71 12.46 -12.50
C VAL A 5 -1.02 12.43 -11.15
N VAL A 6 -0.98 11.24 -10.53
CA VAL A 6 -0.34 11.03 -9.24
C VAL A 6 1.07 10.48 -9.44
N SER A 7 2.06 11.14 -8.84
CA SER A 7 3.42 10.58 -8.75
C SER A 7 3.44 9.47 -7.70
N LEU A 8 3.54 8.21 -8.14
CA LEU A 8 3.61 7.07 -7.22
C LEU A 8 4.86 7.09 -6.34
N ARG A 9 5.97 7.67 -6.83
CA ARG A 9 7.20 7.81 -6.05
C ARG A 9 7.04 8.83 -4.94
N GLY A 10 6.52 10.02 -5.27
CA GLY A 10 6.25 11.07 -4.26
C GLY A 10 5.24 10.60 -3.22
N LEU A 11 4.17 9.94 -3.67
CA LEU A 11 3.18 9.36 -2.76
C LEU A 11 3.79 8.26 -1.89
N ALA A 12 4.69 7.42 -2.41
CA ALA A 12 5.38 6.41 -1.61
C ALA A 12 6.26 7.05 -0.52
N ASP A 13 6.97 8.14 -0.83
CA ASP A 13 7.79 8.87 0.16
C ASP A 13 6.90 9.47 1.26
N GLU A 14 5.79 10.13 0.90
CA GLU A 14 4.82 10.68 1.86
C GLU A 14 4.23 9.60 2.77
N GLN A 15 3.84 8.45 2.20
CA GLN A 15 3.28 7.35 2.97
C GLN A 15 4.33 6.69 3.87
N LEU A 16 5.61 6.62 3.45
CA LEU A 16 6.69 6.11 4.30
C LEU A 16 6.94 7.03 5.51
N ASP A 17 6.91 8.35 5.32
CA ASP A 17 7.03 9.30 6.42
C ASP A 17 5.84 9.20 7.39
N ALA A 18 4.62 9.09 6.86
CA ALA A 18 3.44 8.84 7.68
C ALA A 18 3.53 7.52 8.45
N ALA A 19 3.98 6.44 7.81
CA ALA A 19 4.15 5.13 8.44
C ALA A 19 5.18 5.17 9.59
N ARG A 20 6.30 5.91 9.43
CA ARG A 20 7.32 6.07 10.48
C ARG A 20 6.78 6.80 11.72
N GLY A 21 5.84 7.73 11.54
CA GLY A 21 5.20 8.46 12.64
C GLY A 21 3.99 7.74 13.27
N ALA A 22 3.43 6.74 12.58
CA ALA A 22 2.24 6.04 13.03
C ALA A 22 2.57 4.96 14.07
N ARG A 23 1.74 4.84 15.12
CA ARG A 23 1.88 3.77 16.13
C ARG A 23 1.85 2.35 15.52
N ALA A 24 1.08 2.16 14.46
CA ALA A 24 0.98 0.89 13.75
C ALA A 24 2.12 0.65 12.74
N GLY A 25 3.02 1.62 12.57
CA GLY A 25 4.16 1.53 11.65
C GLY A 25 3.77 1.39 10.19
N ARG A 26 2.56 1.81 9.81
CA ARG A 26 2.01 1.63 8.46
C ARG A 26 1.11 2.79 8.05
N ALA A 27 1.05 3.04 6.74
CA ALA A 27 0.15 4.01 6.12
C ALA A 27 -0.29 3.50 4.74
N ALA A 28 -1.38 4.05 4.21
CA ALA A 28 -1.93 3.64 2.93
C ALA A 28 -2.72 4.75 2.24
N HIS A 29 -2.63 4.78 0.91
CA HIS A 29 -3.41 5.71 0.09
C HIS A 29 -3.95 4.99 -1.16
N THR A 30 -5.26 5.08 -1.40
CA THR A 30 -5.89 4.49 -2.60
C THR A 30 -5.86 5.50 -3.73
N VAL A 31 -5.14 5.19 -4.81
CA VAL A 31 -4.99 6.06 -6.00
C VAL A 31 -6.05 5.81 -7.06
N TYR A 32 -6.62 4.61 -7.07
CA TYR A 32 -7.70 4.25 -7.98
C TYR A 32 -8.61 3.22 -7.34
N GLY A 33 -9.90 3.35 -7.63
CA GLY A 33 -10.94 2.47 -7.10
C GLY A 33 -11.45 2.92 -5.73
N GLY A 34 -12.28 2.08 -5.15
CA GLY A 34 -13.04 2.32 -3.92
C GLY A 34 -13.88 1.09 -3.59
N ARG A 35 -14.78 1.17 -2.60
CA ARG A 35 -15.61 0.02 -2.19
C ARG A 35 -16.48 -0.54 -3.33
N GLU A 36 -16.82 0.32 -4.30
CA GLU A 36 -17.67 0.00 -5.45
C GLU A 36 -16.90 -0.54 -6.67
N HIS A 37 -15.57 -0.62 -6.61
CA HIS A 37 -14.74 -1.00 -7.76
C HIS A 37 -14.09 -2.36 -7.57
N ALA A 38 -14.17 -3.20 -8.60
CA ALA A 38 -13.51 -4.52 -8.62
C ALA A 38 -11.98 -4.42 -8.54
N LEU A 39 -11.39 -3.40 -9.19
CA LEU A 39 -9.96 -3.12 -9.10
C LEU A 39 -9.70 -1.95 -8.15
N ARG A 40 -8.84 -2.18 -7.15
CA ARG A 40 -8.29 -1.13 -6.30
C ARG A 40 -6.78 -1.07 -6.48
N GLN A 41 -6.24 0.14 -6.58
CA GLN A 41 -4.81 0.39 -6.56
C GLN A 41 -4.50 1.19 -5.31
N THR A 42 -3.71 0.62 -4.42
CA THR A 42 -3.35 1.22 -3.13
C THR A 42 -1.84 1.27 -3.00
N VAL A 43 -1.29 2.45 -2.70
CA VAL A 43 0.08 2.57 -2.20
C VAL A 43 0.06 2.22 -0.72
N LEU A 44 0.86 1.24 -0.35
CA LEU A 44 1.02 0.74 1.01
C LEU A 44 2.44 1.06 1.47
N ALA A 45 2.58 1.58 2.68
CA ALA A 45 3.88 1.84 3.30
C ALA A 45 3.97 1.13 4.65
N LEU A 46 5.11 0.47 4.87
CA LEU A 46 5.48 -0.19 6.11
C LEU A 46 6.80 0.41 6.59
N ALA A 47 6.84 0.87 7.83
CA ALA A 47 8.11 1.16 8.50
C ALA A 47 8.84 -0.16 8.78
N GLU A 48 10.17 -0.09 8.91
CA GLU A 48 11.00 -1.28 9.15
C GLU A 48 10.49 -2.08 10.36
N GLY A 49 10.49 -3.42 10.22
CA GLY A 49 10.02 -4.35 11.26
C GLY A 49 8.50 -4.45 11.41
N ASN A 50 7.71 -3.69 10.64
CA ASN A 50 6.26 -3.75 10.68
C ASN A 50 5.69 -4.66 9.59
N ARG A 51 4.48 -5.17 9.84
CA ARG A 51 3.73 -6.03 8.92
C ARG A 51 2.28 -5.58 8.80
N LEU A 52 1.63 -6.05 7.74
CA LEU A 52 0.18 -6.05 7.69
C LEU A 52 -0.35 -7.17 8.59
N ASP A 53 -1.54 -6.95 9.15
CA ASP A 53 -2.26 -8.01 9.84
C ASP A 53 -2.77 -9.03 8.81
N ASP A 54 -2.97 -10.27 9.25
CA ASP A 54 -3.48 -11.32 8.38
C ASP A 54 -4.87 -10.94 7.87
N HIS A 55 -5.06 -11.07 6.57
CA HIS A 55 -6.31 -10.73 5.91
C HIS A 55 -6.54 -11.65 4.73
N GLU A 56 -7.79 -12.08 4.56
CA GLU A 56 -8.18 -12.73 3.32
C GLU A 56 -8.09 -11.73 2.18
N SER A 57 -7.36 -12.12 1.13
CA SER A 57 -7.32 -11.38 -0.14
C SER A 57 -7.92 -12.29 -1.22
N PRO A 58 -9.26 -12.40 -1.29
CA PRO A 58 -9.95 -13.44 -2.07
C PRO A 58 -9.85 -13.26 -3.60
N GLY A 59 -9.21 -12.19 -4.07
CA GLY A 59 -8.98 -11.93 -5.50
C GLY A 59 -7.50 -11.93 -5.87
N GLU A 60 -7.21 -12.04 -7.16
CA GLU A 60 -5.86 -11.86 -7.68
C GLU A 60 -5.33 -10.48 -7.33
N ALA A 61 -4.09 -10.43 -6.85
CA ALA A 61 -3.42 -9.19 -6.48
C ALA A 61 -2.05 -9.12 -7.16
N THR A 62 -1.68 -7.93 -7.62
CA THR A 62 -0.33 -7.62 -8.09
C THR A 62 0.34 -6.69 -7.10
N LEU A 63 1.57 -7.00 -6.72
CA LEU A 63 2.40 -6.15 -5.88
C LEU A 63 3.59 -5.64 -6.69
N VAL A 64 3.82 -4.33 -6.61
CA VAL A 64 4.96 -3.65 -7.21
C VAL A 64 5.71 -2.95 -6.08
N VAL A 65 6.97 -3.33 -5.89
CA VAL A 65 7.83 -2.67 -4.89
C VAL A 65 8.33 -1.36 -5.47
N LEU A 66 7.82 -0.25 -4.93
CA LEU A 66 8.23 1.11 -5.34
C LEU A 66 9.53 1.56 -4.63
N HIS A 67 9.75 1.09 -3.40
CA HIS A 67 10.93 1.41 -2.59
C HIS A 67 11.26 0.28 -1.62
N GLY A 68 12.56 -0.02 -1.44
CA GLY A 68 13.04 -0.97 -0.43
C GLY A 68 12.82 -2.43 -0.80
N ARG A 69 12.54 -3.25 0.23
CA ARG A 69 12.29 -4.69 0.11
C ARG A 69 11.13 -5.06 1.01
N VAL A 70 10.32 -6.01 0.55
CA VAL A 70 9.22 -6.58 1.33
C VAL A 70 9.34 -8.10 1.33
N GLN A 71 8.88 -8.73 2.39
CA GLN A 71 8.73 -10.18 2.46
C GLN A 71 7.25 -10.50 2.34
N LEU A 72 6.93 -11.43 1.44
CA LEU A 72 5.60 -12.00 1.34
C LEU A 72 5.57 -13.32 2.11
N GLY A 73 4.61 -13.42 3.01
CA GLY A 73 4.27 -14.66 3.70
C GLY A 73 2.84 -15.04 3.35
N THR A 74 2.60 -16.33 3.22
CA THR A 74 1.27 -16.92 3.35
C THR A 74 1.23 -17.58 4.73
N GLU A 75 0.06 -17.60 5.39
CA GLU A 75 -0.12 -18.58 6.45
C GLU A 75 0.05 -20.00 5.86
N ALA A 76 0.50 -20.94 6.69
CA ALA A 76 0.72 -22.33 6.32
C ALA A 76 -0.61 -23.10 6.20
#